data_AF-A0AA44G856-F1
#
_entry.id   AF-A0AA44G856-F1
#
_cell.length_a   1.000
_cell.length_b   1.000
_cell.length_c   1.000
_cell.angle_alpha   90.00
_cell.angle_beta   90.00
_cell.angle_gamma   90.00
#
_symmetry.space_group_name_H-M   'P 1'
#
loop_
_entity.id
_entity.type
_entity.pdbx_description
1 polymer ?
#
loop_
_entity_poly.entity_id
_entity_poly.type
_entity_poly.pdbx_seq_one_letter_code
_entity_poly.pdbx_strand_id
1 'polypeptide(L)'
;MTKSMLYVAFAIVATIVNLFTQEITSNLFQCEYEIIISMFTGTLTGLVVKYLLDKKFIFKFETKSQKQDITTFFFYSLMGVATTVLFWVTEYTFDFWFETKTMRYVGAVIGLSIGYITKYYLDKKYVFIER
;
A
#
# COMPACT_ATOMS: atom_id res chain seq x y z
N MET A 1 -0.16 21.76 -6.92
CA MET A 1 -0.75 20.62 -6.18
C MET A 1 0.16 20.30 -5.01
N THR A 2 -0.34 20.26 -3.77
CA THR A 2 0.49 19.91 -2.62
C THR A 2 0.87 18.41 -2.69
N LYS A 3 2.01 18.01 -2.09
CA LYS A 3 2.47 16.61 -2.11
C LYS A 3 1.39 15.64 -1.59
N SER A 4 0.60 16.08 -0.61
CA SER A 4 -0.53 15.31 -0.06
C SER A 4 -1.65 15.06 -1.07
N MET A 5 -2.01 16.05 -1.90
CA MET A 5 -3.02 15.87 -2.95
C MET A 5 -2.55 14.87 -4.02
N LEU A 6 -1.28 14.92 -4.42
CA LEU A 6 -0.69 13.93 -5.33
C LEU A 6 -0.69 12.54 -4.71
N TYR A 7 -0.36 12.44 -3.42
CA TYR A 7 -0.36 11.17 -2.71
C TYR A 7 -1.75 10.49 -2.71
N VAL A 8 -2.81 11.28 -2.46
CA VAL A 8 -4.20 10.81 -2.56
C VAL A 8 -4.55 10.43 -4.00
N ALA A 9 -4.22 11.27 -4.98
CA ALA A 9 -4.48 10.97 -6.39
C ALA A 9 -3.81 9.66 -6.84
N PHE A 10 -2.55 9.44 -6.46
CA PHE A 10 -1.83 8.22 -6.79
C PHE A 10 -2.38 6.99 -6.07
N ALA A 11 -2.91 7.16 -4.84
CA ALA A 11 -3.61 6.08 -4.16
C ALA A 11 -4.89 5.69 -4.92
N ILE A 12 -5.68 6.67 -5.38
CA ILE A 12 -6.87 6.43 -6.21
C ILE A 12 -6.49 5.70 -7.51
N VAL A 13 -5.45 6.16 -8.21
CA VAL A 13 -4.96 5.50 -9.44
C VAL A 13 -4.53 4.06 -9.16
N ALA A 14 -3.77 3.82 -8.10
CA ALA A 14 -3.34 2.48 -7.71
C ALA A 14 -4.54 1.57 -7.35
N THR A 15 -5.56 2.10 -6.67
CA THR A 15 -6.80 1.36 -6.37
C THR A 15 -7.55 0.99 -7.65
N ILE A 16 -7.68 1.90 -8.62
CA ILE A 16 -8.33 1.61 -9.89
C ILE A 16 -7.56 0.51 -10.64
N VAL A 17 -6.23 0.61 -10.74
CA VAL A 17 -5.40 -0.42 -11.38
C VAL A 17 -5.52 -1.77 -10.67
N ASN A 18 -5.54 -1.76 -9.33
CA ASN A 18 -5.74 -2.96 -8.54
C ASN A 18 -7.06 -3.63 -8.91
N LEU A 19 -8.19 -2.92 -8.76
CA LEU A 19 -9.53 -3.46 -9.04
C LEU A 19 -9.69 -3.91 -10.49
N PHE A 20 -9.16 -3.15 -11.45
CA PHE A 20 -9.21 -3.53 -12.86
C PHE A 20 -8.39 -4.80 -13.15
N THR A 21 -7.26 -4.97 -12.48
CA THR A 21 -6.46 -6.20 -12.58
C THR A 21 -7.18 -7.37 -11.92
N GLN A 22 -7.85 -7.17 -10.78
CA GLN A 22 -8.68 -8.21 -10.16
C GLN A 22 -9.76 -8.67 -11.13
N GLU A 23 -10.49 -7.72 -11.74
CA GLU A 23 -11.56 -8.00 -12.71
C GLU A 23 -11.04 -8.79 -13.92
N ILE A 24 -9.93 -8.37 -14.53
CA ILE A 24 -9.31 -9.11 -15.64
C ILE A 24 -8.91 -10.51 -15.19
N THR A 25 -8.26 -10.63 -14.02
CA THR A 25 -7.77 -11.91 -13.52
C THR A 25 -8.93 -12.87 -13.23
N SER A 26 -10.01 -12.39 -12.61
CA SER A 26 -11.23 -13.16 -12.36
C SER A 26 -11.87 -13.66 -13.65
N ASN A 27 -11.94 -12.82 -14.68
CA ASN A 27 -12.47 -13.23 -15.99
C ASN A 27 -11.58 -14.25 -16.72
N LEU A 28 -10.26 -14.24 -16.49
CA LEU A 28 -9.32 -15.16 -17.13
C LEU A 28 -9.13 -16.49 -16.37
N PHE A 29 -9.28 -16.49 -15.04
CA PHE A 29 -8.93 -17.62 -14.17
C PHE A 29 -10.13 -18.08 -13.32
N GLN A 30 -11.12 -18.69 -13.97
CA GLN A 30 -12.28 -19.29 -13.30
C GLN A 30 -11.90 -20.64 -12.67
N CYS A 31 -11.20 -20.61 -11.54
CA CYS A 31 -10.73 -21.78 -10.82
C CYS A 31 -11.03 -21.67 -9.31
N GLU A 32 -10.82 -22.75 -8.56
CA GLU A 32 -11.04 -22.78 -7.10
C GLU A 32 -10.30 -21.66 -6.34
N TYR A 33 -9.15 -21.22 -6.87
CA TYR A 33 -8.31 -20.20 -6.28
C TYR A 33 -8.51 -18.79 -6.88
N GLU A 34 -9.54 -18.58 -7.71
CA GLU A 34 -9.79 -17.33 -8.45
C GLU A 34 -9.63 -16.09 -7.56
N ILE A 35 -10.33 -16.05 -6.43
CA ILE A 35 -10.35 -14.89 -5.51
C ILE A 35 -8.95 -14.58 -4.98
N ILE A 36 -8.19 -15.61 -4.60
CA ILE A 36 -6.85 -15.44 -4.03
C ILE A 36 -5.90 -14.92 -5.12
N ILE A 37 -5.98 -15.50 -6.32
CA ILE A 37 -5.14 -15.11 -7.46
C ILE A 37 -5.47 -13.67 -7.87
N SER A 38 -6.74 -13.31 -8.00
CA SER A 38 -7.17 -11.96 -8.39
C SER A 38 -6.75 -10.91 -7.36
N MET A 39 -6.98 -11.17 -6.07
CA MET A 39 -6.53 -10.28 -4.99
C MET A 39 -5.01 -10.10 -4.99
N PHE A 40 -4.26 -11.17 -5.20
CA PHE A 40 -2.79 -11.12 -5.23
C PHE A 40 -2.28 -10.32 -6.44
N THR A 41 -2.75 -10.62 -7.65
CA THR A 41 -2.32 -9.92 -8.86
C THR A 41 -2.72 -8.44 -8.82
N GLY A 42 -3.94 -8.13 -8.39
CA GLY A 42 -4.41 -6.76 -8.23
C GLY A 42 -3.61 -5.98 -7.19
N THR A 43 -3.28 -6.60 -6.06
CA THR A 43 -2.41 -5.98 -5.05
C THR A 43 -1.03 -5.69 -5.61
N LEU A 44 -0.44 -6.65 -6.33
CA LEU A 44 0.89 -6.48 -6.91
C LEU A 44 0.93 -5.36 -7.94
N THR A 45 -0.01 -5.33 -8.89
CA THR A 45 -0.06 -4.28 -9.93
C THR A 45 -0.34 -2.91 -9.33
N GLY A 46 -1.27 -2.82 -8.36
CA GLY A 46 -1.53 -1.59 -7.62
C GLY A 46 -0.30 -1.07 -6.89
N LEU A 47 0.44 -1.95 -6.20
CA LEU A 47 1.68 -1.61 -5.51
C LEU A 47 2.78 -1.11 -6.48
N VAL A 48 2.96 -1.79 -7.62
CA VAL A 48 3.92 -1.37 -8.65
C VAL A 48 3.58 0.03 -9.17
N VAL A 49 2.31 0.28 -9.52
CA VAL A 49 1.88 1.60 -10.00
C VAL A 49 2.08 2.68 -8.94
N LYS A 50 1.69 2.40 -7.68
CA LYS A 50 1.88 3.35 -6.59
C LYS A 50 3.36 3.67 -6.37
N TYR A 51 4.21 2.64 -6.39
CA TYR A 51 5.65 2.79 -6.25
C TYR A 51 6.24 3.71 -7.33
N LEU A 52 5.92 3.46 -8.61
CA LEU A 52 6.43 4.24 -9.73
C LEU A 52 6.01 5.71 -9.63
N LEU A 53 4.76 5.97 -9.25
CA LEU A 53 4.23 7.32 -9.09
C LEU A 53 4.88 8.05 -7.89
N ASP A 54 4.98 7.38 -6.74
CA ASP A 54 5.58 7.98 -5.54
C ASP A 54 7.06 8.26 -5.74
N LYS A 55 7.80 7.30 -6.29
CA LYS A 55 9.21 7.42 -6.63
C LYS A 55 9.45 8.64 -7.51
N LYS A 56 8.68 8.78 -8.59
CA LYS A 56 8.88 9.84 -9.59
C LYS A 56 8.41 11.22 -9.11
N PHE A 57 7.24 11.31 -8.51
CA PHE A 57 6.58 12.60 -8.28
C PHE A 57 6.61 13.09 -6.83
N ILE A 58 6.63 12.19 -5.85
CA ILE A 58 6.63 12.57 -4.42
C ILE A 58 8.06 12.68 -3.90
N PHE A 59 8.84 11.61 -4.09
CA PHE A 59 10.20 11.48 -3.58
C PHE A 59 11.27 11.92 -4.59
N LYS A 60 10.92 12.00 -5.88
CA LYS A 60 11.83 12.37 -6.99
C LYS A 60 13.14 11.57 -6.94
N PHE A 61 13.03 10.27 -6.68
CA PHE A 61 14.16 9.39 -6.45
C PHE A 61 14.60 8.71 -7.75
N GLU A 62 15.87 8.86 -8.11
CA GLU A 62 16.48 8.24 -9.27
C GLU A 62 17.28 7.00 -8.87
N THR A 63 17.11 5.91 -9.64
CA THR A 63 17.85 4.66 -9.43
C THR A 63 18.91 4.53 -10.50
N LYS A 64 20.15 4.24 -10.10
CA LYS A 64 21.33 4.10 -10.98
C LYS A 64 21.36 2.75 -11.71
N SER A 65 20.59 1.76 -11.26
CA SER A 65 20.52 0.43 -11.87
C SER A 65 19.19 -0.27 -11.60
N GLN A 66 18.85 -1.27 -12.41
CA GLN A 66 17.67 -2.12 -12.20
C GLN A 66 17.72 -2.87 -10.87
N LYS A 67 18.90 -3.33 -10.44
CA LYS A 67 19.08 -4.00 -9.13
C LYS A 67 18.73 -3.06 -7.97
N GLN A 68 19.13 -1.79 -8.06
CA GLN A 68 18.76 -0.79 -7.07
C GLN A 68 17.25 -0.53 -7.06
N ASP A 69 16.62 -0.50 -8.23
CA ASP A 69 15.18 -0.29 -8.36
C ASP A 69 14.37 -1.42 -7.71
N ILE A 70 14.71 -2.68 -8.02
CA ILE A 70 14.08 -3.85 -7.39
C ILE A 70 14.27 -3.84 -5.88
N THR A 71 15.47 -3.51 -5.40
CA THR A 71 15.75 -3.41 -3.96
C THR A 71 14.92 -2.31 -3.30
N THR A 72 14.78 -1.16 -3.97
CA THR A 72 13.98 -0.03 -3.48
C THR A 72 12.49 -0.39 -3.45
N PHE A 73 11.98 -1.06 -4.49
CA PHE A 73 10.61 -1.57 -4.52
C PHE A 73 10.34 -2.61 -3.42
N PHE A 74 11.31 -3.49 -3.14
CA PHE A 74 11.21 -4.46 -2.05
C PHE A 74 11.07 -3.75 -0.69
N PHE A 75 11.93 -2.78 -0.38
CA PHE A 75 11.78 -2.01 0.87
C PHE A 75 10.49 -1.21 0.90
N TYR A 76 10.08 -0.60 -0.21
CA TYR A 76 8.81 0.13 -0.32
C TYR A 76 7.60 -0.76 0.03
N SER A 77 7.60 -1.98 -0.51
CA SER A 77 6.57 -2.99 -0.27
C SER A 77 6.59 -3.47 1.18
N LEU A 78 7.78 -3.73 1.72
CA LEU A 78 7.96 -4.14 3.12
C LEU A 78 7.42 -3.09 4.10
N MET A 79 7.71 -1.80 3.86
CA MET A 79 7.15 -0.73 4.69
C MET A 79 5.62 -0.69 4.57
N GLY A 80 5.06 -1.01 3.41
CA GLY A 80 3.61 -1.12 3.20
C GLY A 80 3.00 -2.19 4.09
N VAL A 81 3.53 -3.42 4.01
CA VAL A 81 3.09 -4.55 4.82
C VAL A 81 3.19 -4.23 6.32
N ALA A 82 4.32 -3.66 6.76
CA ALA A 82 4.51 -3.29 8.17
C ALA A 82 3.44 -2.30 8.66
N THR A 83 3.10 -1.29 7.85
CA THR A 83 2.07 -0.31 8.22
C THR A 83 0.65 -0.87 8.14
N THR A 84 0.39 -1.85 7.27
CA THR A 84 -0.88 -2.57 7.24
C THR A 84 -1.06 -3.41 8.51
N VAL A 85 -0.02 -4.10 8.97
CA VAL A 85 -0.04 -4.84 10.24
C VAL A 85 -0.31 -3.89 11.42
N LEU A 86 0.33 -2.71 11.45
CA LEU A 86 0.07 -1.69 12.46
C LEU A 86 -1.42 -1.28 12.48
N PHE A 87 -2.00 -1.05 11.31
CA PHE A 87 -3.42 -0.76 11.18
C PHE A 87 -4.29 -1.90 11.73
N TRP A 88 -4.07 -3.14 11.29
CA TRP A 88 -4.84 -4.30 11.75
C TRP A 88 -4.73 -4.55 13.25
N VAL A 89 -3.53 -4.42 13.83
CA VAL A 89 -3.34 -4.56 15.28
C VAL A 89 -4.14 -3.50 16.03
N THR A 90 -4.17 -2.26 15.53
CA THR A 90 -4.94 -1.18 16.16
C THR A 90 -6.44 -1.44 16.06
N GLU A 91 -6.94 -1.81 14.88
CA GLU A 91 -8.35 -2.17 14.67
C GLU A 91 -8.77 -3.34 15.57
N TYR A 92 -7.97 -4.41 15.60
CA TYR A 92 -8.25 -5.61 16.39
C TYR A 92 -8.19 -5.35 17.89
N THR A 93 -7.25 -4.51 18.37
CA THR A 93 -7.17 -4.15 19.79
C THR A 93 -8.44 -3.43 20.24
N PHE A 94 -8.98 -2.53 19.41
CA PHE A 94 -10.23 -1.85 19.71
C PHE A 94 -11.44 -2.79 19.65
N ASP A 95 -11.49 -3.70 18.67
CA ASP A 95 -12.54 -4.73 18.60
C ASP A 95 -12.52 -5.62 19.86
N PHE A 96 -11.33 -6.08 20.26
CA PHE A 96 -11.14 -6.96 21.42
C PHE A 96 -11.47 -6.28 22.76
N TRP A 97 -11.10 -5.02 22.96
CA TRP A 97 -11.34 -4.34 24.25
C TRP A 97 -12.76 -3.79 24.41
N PHE A 98 -13.40 -3.37 23.32
CA PHE A 98 -14.71 -2.71 23.39
C PHE A 98 -15.85 -3.59 22.89
N GLU A 99 -15.56 -4.69 22.20
CA GLU A 99 -16.53 -5.67 21.69
C GLU A 99 -17.69 -5.06 20.87
N THR A 100 -17.44 -3.91 20.23
CA THR A 100 -18.43 -3.21 19.41
C THR A 100 -17.88 -2.85 18.05
N LYS A 101 -18.73 -3.00 17.02
CA LYS A 101 -18.42 -2.65 15.64
C LYS A 101 -18.01 -1.18 15.48
N THR A 102 -18.64 -0.28 16.24
CA THR A 102 -18.31 1.15 16.24
C THR A 102 -16.88 1.38 16.70
N MET A 103 -16.47 0.79 17.82
CA MET A 103 -15.13 0.98 18.35
C MET A 103 -14.07 0.30 17.49
N ARG A 104 -14.37 -0.87 16.89
CA ARG A 104 -13.51 -1.46 15.86
C ARG A 104 -13.20 -0.46 14.74
N TYR A 105 -14.22 0.20 14.18
CA TYR A 105 -14.00 1.20 13.13
C TYR A 105 -13.30 2.47 13.60
N VAL A 106 -13.48 2.88 14.87
CA VAL A 106 -12.66 3.95 15.46
C VAL A 106 -11.19 3.53 15.50
N GLY A 107 -10.90 2.31 15.95
CA GLY A 107 -9.55 1.73 15.92
C GLY A 107 -8.98 1.66 14.50
N ALA A 108 -9.80 1.30 13.52
CA ALA A 108 -9.42 1.29 12.11
C ALA A 108 -9.01 2.68 11.60
N VAL A 109 -9.80 3.73 11.89
CA VAL A 109 -9.48 5.11 11.48
C VAL A 109 -8.20 5.61 12.14
N ILE A 110 -8.00 5.32 13.43
CA ILE A 110 -6.78 5.68 14.16
C ILE A 110 -5.58 4.93 13.56
N GLY A 111 -5.71 3.62 13.39
CA GLY A 111 -4.69 2.75 12.83
C GLY A 111 -4.25 3.16 11.43
N LEU A 112 -5.20 3.48 10.55
CA LEU A 112 -4.93 4.01 9.20
C LEU A 112 -4.22 5.36 9.26
N SER A 113 -4.67 6.27 10.12
CA SER A 113 -4.05 7.60 10.27
C SER A 113 -2.58 7.50 10.70
N ILE A 114 -2.30 6.71 11.75
CA ILE A 114 -0.93 6.47 12.23
C ILE A 114 -0.13 5.70 11.17
N GLY A 115 -0.75 4.72 10.50
CA GLY A 115 -0.14 3.93 9.43
C GLY A 115 0.36 4.81 8.28
N TYR A 116 -0.46 5.74 7.78
CA TYR A 116 -0.06 6.66 6.71
C TYR A 116 1.06 7.61 7.12
N ILE A 117 1.00 8.18 8.33
CA ILE A 117 2.06 9.07 8.85
C ILE A 117 3.36 8.28 8.97
N THR A 118 3.30 7.10 9.60
CA THR A 118 4.44 6.20 9.77
C THR A 118 5.02 5.78 8.43
N LYS A 119 4.18 5.41 7.46
CA LYS A 119 4.59 5.02 6.10
C LYS A 119 5.41 6.10 5.43
N TYR A 120 4.96 7.35 5.48
CA TYR A 120 5.67 8.47 4.88
C TYR A 120 7.09 8.63 5.46
N TYR A 121 7.23 8.55 6.78
CA TYR A 121 8.53 8.69 7.44
C TYR A 121 9.43 7.47 7.19
N LEU A 122 8.87 6.25 7.19
CA LEU A 122 9.60 5.03 6.87
C LEU A 122 10.13 5.05 5.44
N ASP A 123 9.32 5.45 4.47
CA ASP A 123 9.71 5.54 3.07
C ASP A 123 10.83 6.57 2.87
N LYS A 124 10.68 7.73 3.50
CA LYS A 124 11.70 8.78 3.45
C LYS A 124 13.03 8.33 4.05
N LYS A 125 12.99 7.53 5.12
CA LYS A 125 14.19 7.14 5.89
C LYS A 125 14.88 5.88 5.36
N TYR A 126 14.12 4.90 4.86
CA TYR A 126 14.65 3.56 4.55
C TYR A 126 14.56 3.18 3.06
N VAL A 127 13.60 3.76 2.33
CA VAL A 127 13.30 3.37 0.94
C VAL A 127 14.02 4.30 -0.04
N PHE A 128 13.72 5.59 0.02
CA PHE A 128 14.20 6.58 -0.94
C PHE A 128 15.46 7.29 -0.44
N ILE A 129 16.52 6.51 -0.20
CA ILE A 129 17.83 6.99 0.24
C ILE A 129 18.88 6.72 -0.84
N GLU A 130 19.75 7.70 -1.10
CA GLU A 130 20.92 7.48 -1.96
C GLU A 130 21.87 6.50 -1.25
N ARG A 131 22.18 5.39 -1.93
CA ARG A 131 23.17 4.40 -1.51
C ARG A 131 24.30 4.34 -2.55
#